data_AF-A0A1F1UC11-F1
#
_entry.id   AF-A0A1F1UC11-F1
#
_cell.length_a   1.000
_cell.length_b   1.000
_cell.length_c   1.000
_cell.angle_alpha   90.00
_cell.angle_beta   90.00
_cell.angle_gamma   90.00
#
_symmetry.space_group_name_H-M   'P 1'
#
loop_
_entity.id
_entity.type
_entity.pdbx_description
1 polymer ?
#
loop_
_entity_poly.entity_id
_entity_poly.type
_entity_poly.pdbx_seq_one_letter_code
_entity_poly.pdbx_strand_id
1 'polypeptide(L)' 'MGPDPARMRAVNPVYIPRNHLLDEALTAAEGGDLAPVHRLLEAVTDPFTPRPGFERYAEPGPADGAPFVTYCGT' A
#
# COMPACT_ATOMS: atom_id res chain seq x y z
N MET A 1 20.26 26.34 3.04
CA MET A 1 20.35 24.87 3.22
C MET A 1 19.12 24.26 2.57
N GLY A 2 19.30 23.46 1.52
CA GLY A 2 18.19 22.77 0.85
C GLY A 2 17.70 21.57 1.67
N PRO A 3 16.57 20.95 1.29
CA PRO A 3 16.08 19.76 1.97
C PRO A 3 17.09 18.61 1.83
N ASP A 4 17.27 17.84 2.91
CA ASP A 4 18.10 16.63 2.93
C ASP A 4 17.28 15.44 2.41
N PRO A 5 17.59 14.92 1.20
CA PRO A 5 16.82 13.83 0.59
C PRO A 5 16.88 12.53 1.39
N ALA A 6 17.96 12.28 2.14
CA ALA A 6 18.07 11.08 2.96
C ALA A 6 17.10 11.14 4.14
N ARG A 7 16.97 12.31 4.77
CA ARG A 7 15.98 12.53 5.83
C ARG A 7 14.55 12.43 5.33
N MET A 8 14.27 12.94 4.13
CA MET A 8 12.94 12.81 3.51
C MET A 8 12.58 11.34 3.24
N ARG A 9 13.50 10.55 2.67
CA ARG A 9 13.25 9.12 2.40
C ARG A 9 13.03 8.29 3.65
N ALA A 10 13.68 8.64 4.77
CA ALA A 10 13.52 7.94 6.04
C ALA A 10 12.15 8.13 6.71
N VAL A 11 11.36 9.14 6.29
CA VAL A 11 10.06 9.46 6.88
C VAL A 11 8.89 9.42 5.89
N ASN A 12 9.18 9.44 4.58
CA ASN A 12 8.16 9.38 3.53
C ASN A 12 8.10 7.94 2.99
N PRO A 13 7.07 7.15 3.35
CA PRO A 13 6.94 5.78 2.87
C PRO A 13 6.70 5.76 1.34
N VAL A 14 7.32 4.78 0.69
CA VAL A 14 7.08 4.41 -0.71
C VAL A 14 5.84 3.54 -0.83
N TYR A 15 5.57 2.69 0.16
CA TYR A 15 4.39 1.81 0.19
C TYR A 15 3.38 2.29 1.23
N ILE A 16 2.16 2.56 0.75
CA ILE A 16 1.01 2.92 1.59
C ILE A 16 -0.08 1.89 1.29
N PRO A 17 -0.78 1.33 2.31
CA PRO A 17 -1.90 0.43 2.09
C PRO A 17 -3.09 1.20 1.51
N ARG A 18 -3.04 1.49 0.21
CA ARG A 18 -4.10 2.22 -0.49
C ARG A 18 -5.36 1.36 -0.52
N ASN A 19 -6.50 2.02 -0.34
CA ASN A 19 -7.77 1.33 -0.18
C ASN A 19 -8.11 0.33 -1.29
N HIS A 20 -7.82 0.63 -2.56
CA HIS A 20 -8.08 -0.30 -3.66
C HIS A 20 -7.21 -1.58 -3.60
N LEU A 21 -5.97 -1.48 -3.11
CA LEU A 21 -5.10 -2.65 -2.90
C LEU A 21 -5.57 -3.49 -1.71
N LEU A 22 -6.09 -2.82 -0.68
CA LEU A 22 -6.70 -3.48 0.46
C LEU A 22 -7.99 -4.20 0.07
N ASP A 23 -8.86 -3.55 -0.70
CA ASP A 23 -10.11 -4.12 -1.20
C ASP A 23 -9.86 -5.37 -2.06
N GLU A 24 -8.92 -5.30 -3.01
CA GLU A 24 -8.49 -6.45 -3.80
C GLU A 24 -7.99 -7.60 -2.93
N ALA A 25 -7.18 -7.29 -1.91
CA ALA A 25 -6.65 -8.30 -1.01
C ALA A 25 -7.74 -8.95 -0.15
N LEU A 26 -8.72 -8.17 0.31
CA LEU A 26 -9.86 -8.67 1.08
C LEU A 26 -10.79 -9.53 0.21
N THR A 27 -11.14 -9.07 -1.01
CA THR A 27 -11.95 -9.85 -1.95
C THR A 27 -11.30 -11.18 -2.31
N ALA A 28 -9.98 -11.20 -2.54
CA ALA A 28 -9.25 -12.45 -2.78
C ALA A 28 -9.30 -13.38 -1.56
N ALA A 29 -9.12 -12.83 -0.36
CA ALA A 29 -9.17 -13.58 0.89
C ALA A 29 -10.55 -14.18 1.17
N GLU A 30 -11.65 -13.49 0.82
CA GLU A 30 -13.02 -14.03 0.89
C GLU A 30 -13.19 -15.26 -0.03
N GLY A 31 -12.47 -15.28 -1.16
CA GLY A 31 -12.37 -16.44 -2.05
C GLY A 31 -11.38 -17.53 -1.59
N GLY A 32 -10.70 -17.32 -0.47
CA GLY A 32 -9.71 -18.25 0.10
C GLY A 32 -8.26 -18.02 -0.34
N ASP A 33 -7.97 -16.99 -1.14
CA ASP A 33 -6.61 -16.64 -1.55
C ASP A 33 -6.01 -15.54 -0.65
N LEU A 34 -5.10 -15.94 0.24
CA LEU A 34 -4.39 -15.02 1.14
C LEU A 34 -3.09 -14.46 0.54
N ALA A 35 -2.68 -14.87 -0.66
CA ALA A 35 -1.43 -14.40 -1.25
C ALA A 35 -1.38 -12.86 -1.43
N PRO A 36 -2.46 -12.19 -1.88
CA PRO A 36 -2.46 -10.72 -1.99
C PRO A 36 -2.36 -10.03 -0.63
N VAL A 37 -2.98 -10.58 0.42
CA VAL A 37 -2.89 -10.07 1.80
C VAL A 37 -1.45 -10.13 2.29
N HIS A 38 -0.80 -11.29 2.15
CA HIS A 38 0.59 -11.45 2.57
C HIS A 38 1.54 -10.54 1.80
N ARG A 39 1.32 -10.38 0.49
CA ARG A 39 2.15 -9.50 -0.34
C ARG A 39 1.97 -8.03 0.03
N LEU A 40 0.74 -7.58 0.30
CA LEU A 40 0.49 -6.22 0.79
C LEU A 40 1.10 -6.00 2.17
N LEU A 41 0.97 -6.97 3.09
CA LEU A 41 1.58 -6.93 4.42
C LEU A 41 3.11 -6.82 4.32
N GLU A 42 3.74 -7.58 3.44
CA GLU A 42 5.18 -7.54 3.21
C GLU A 42 5.62 -6.14 2.75
N ALA A 43 4.87 -5.50 1.85
CA ALA A 43 5.15 -4.15 1.37
C ALA A 43 5.12 -3.12 2.51
N VAL A 44 4.07 -3.14 3.34
CA VAL A 44 3.87 -2.12 4.39
C VAL A 44 4.70 -2.37 5.65
N THR A 45 5.30 -3.55 5.80
CA THR A 45 6.18 -3.88 6.94
C THR A 45 7.53 -3.13 6.87
N ASP A 46 8.02 -2.87 5.66
CA ASP A 46 9.20 -2.03 5.42
C ASP A 46 8.85 -1.00 4.32
N PRO A 47 8.05 0.03 4.67
CA PRO A 47 7.40 0.88 3.70
C PRO A 47 8.34 1.93 3.09
N PHE A 48 9.54 2.11 3.64
CA PHE A 48 10.50 3.14 3.22
C PHE A 48 11.52 2.64 2.19
N THR A 49 11.66 1.32 2.04
CA THR A 49 12.66 0.69 1.17
C THR A 49 12.03 0.23 -0.14
N PRO A 50 12.41 0.82 -1.30
CA PRO A 50 12.00 0.31 -2.61
C PRO A 50 12.51 -1.12 -2.83
N ARG A 51 11.66 -1.97 -3.42
CA ARG A 51 11.92 -3.40 -3.61
C ARG A 51 11.50 -3.77 -5.04
N PRO A 52 12.36 -4.44 -5.82
CA PRO A 52 11.98 -4.96 -7.12
C PRO A 52 10.78 -5.92 -7.00
N GLY A 53 9.80 -5.78 -7.88
CA GLY A 53 8.57 -6.58 -7.87
C GLY A 53 7.44 -6.06 -6.97
N PHE A 54 7.64 -4.89 -6.34
CA PHE A 54 6.65 -4.20 -5.51
C PHE A 54 6.19 -2.86 -6.12
N GLU A 55 6.52 -2.59 -7.38
CA GLU A 55 6.22 -1.33 -8.07
C GLU A 55 4.72 -0.99 -8.00
N ARG A 56 3.86 -2.00 -8.15
CA ARG A 56 2.40 -1.89 -8.02
C ARG A 56 1.94 -1.22 -6.71
N TYR A 57 2.65 -1.46 -5.60
CA TYR A 57 2.28 -0.94 -4.29
C TYR A 57 2.70 0.52 -4.07
N ALA A 58 3.55 1.06 -4.94
CA ALA A 58 3.99 2.46 -4.92
C ALA A 58 3.09 3.36 -5.79
N GLU A 59 2.46 2.78 -6.82
CA GLU A 59 1.61 3.51 -7.78
C GLU A 59 0.42 4.21 -7.12
N PRO A 60 -0.05 5.34 -7.67
CA PRO A 60 -1.27 6.00 -7.23
C PRO A 60 -2.49 5.08 -7.34
N GLY A 61 -3.53 5.39 -6.57
CA GLY A 61 -4.83 4.78 -6.79
C GLY A 61 -5.42 5.18 -8.15
N PRO A 62 -6.37 4.40 -8.69
CA PRO A 62 -7.05 4.74 -9.93
C PRO A 62 -7.70 6.13 -9.85
N ALA A 63 -7.53 6.93 -10.91
CA ALA A 63 -7.97 8.32 -10.95
C ALA A 63 -9.50 8.48 -10.90
N ASP A 64 -10.21 7.45 -11.33
CA ASP A 64 -11.66 7.30 -11.40
C ASP A 64 -12.23 6.39 -10.29
N GLY A 65 -11.41 6.07 -9.28
CA GLY A 65 -11.83 5.24 -8.16
C GLY A 65 -13.01 5.86 -7.39
N ALA A 66 -14.04 5.05 -7.13
CA ALA A 66 -15.14 5.45 -6.27
C ALA A 66 -14.62 5.86 -4.87
N PRO A 67 -15.30 6.80 -4.17
CA PRO A 67 -14.95 7.14 -2.81
C PRO A 67 -14.99 5.87 -1.95
N PHE A 68 -13.87 5.54 -1.33
CA PHE A 68 -13.78 4.35 -0.49
C PHE A 68 -14.47 4.59 0.84
N VAL A 69 -15.47 3.76 1.16
CA VAL A 69 -16.22 3.84 2.41
C VAL A 69 -15.51 2.99 3.45
N THR A 70 -14.96 3.63 4.48
CA THR A 70 -14.39 2.95 5.63
C THR A 70 -15.45 2.80 6.71
N TYR A 71 -15.58 1.60 7.27
CA TYR A 71 -16.35 1.38 8.48
C TYR A 71 -15.36 1.20 9.63
N CYS A 72 -15.16 2.25 10.42
CA CYS A 72 -14.49 2.12 11.73
C CYS A 72 -15.49 1.48 12.70
N GLY A 73 -15.68 0.16 12.58
CA GLY A 73 -16.54 -0.64 13.46
C GLY A 73 -15.77 -1.21 14.64
N THR A 74 -15.27 -0.34 15.53
CA THR A 74 -15.05 -0.46 17.00
C THR A 74 -14.11 0.64 17.47
#